data_AF-A0A7C3CXC3-F1
#
_entry.id   AF-A0A7C3CXC3-F1
#
_cell.length_a   1.000
_cell.length_b   1.000
_cell.length_c   1.000
_cell.angle_alpha   90.00
_cell.angle_beta   90.00
_cell.angle_gamma   90.00
#
_symmetry.space_group_name_H-M   'P 1'
#
loop_
_entity.id
_entity.type
_entity.pdbx_description
1 polymer ?
#
loop_
_entity_poly.entity_id
_entity_poly.type
_entity_poly.pdbx_seq_one_letter_code
_entity_poly.pdbx_strand_id
1 'polypeptide(L)' 'MKRDLKALQGRRMHAARLLEKGVPQAEVARELGVSRQSVSAWAKKLGAEGREGLK' A
#
# COMPACT_ATOMS: atom_id res chain seq x y z
N MET A 1 -9.36 1.60 -18.02
CA MET A 1 -10.64 1.10 -17.48
C MET A 1 -10.74 1.52 -16.01
N LYS A 2 -11.85 2.13 -15.55
CA LYS A 2 -11.98 2.69 -14.18
C LYS A 2 -11.86 1.64 -13.05
N ARG A 3 -12.00 0.35 -13.36
CA ARG A 3 -11.96 -0.77 -12.39
C ARG A 3 -10.56 -1.00 -11.79
N ASP A 4 -9.49 -0.87 -12.58
CA ASP A 4 -8.13 -1.16 -12.11
C ASP A 4 -7.63 -0.14 -11.10
N LEU A 5 -8.04 1.12 -11.24
CA LEU A 5 -7.68 2.21 -10.32
C LEU A 5 -8.32 2.01 -8.94
N LYS A 6 -9.60 1.61 -8.89
CA LYS A 6 -10.29 1.34 -7.62
C LYS A 6 -9.70 0.12 -6.90
N ALA A 7 -9.36 -0.92 -7.66
CA ALA A 7 -8.69 -2.09 -7.10
C ALA A 7 -7.29 -1.76 -6.57
N LEU A 8 -6.53 -0.92 -7.29
CA LEU A 8 -5.21 -0.47 -6.85
C LEU A 8 -5.28 0.43 -5.61
N GLN A 9 -6.25 1.34 -5.55
CA GLN A 9 -6.52 2.16 -4.38
C GLN A 9 -6.86 1.29 -3.16
N GLY A 10 -7.72 0.27 -3.34
CA GLY A 10 -8.02 -0.70 -2.28
C GLY A 10 -6.78 -1.39 -1.73
N ARG A 11 -5.88 -1.85 -2.61
CA ARG A 11 -4.59 -2.46 -2.21
C ARG A 11 -3.69 -1.50 -1.44
N ARG A 12 -3.57 -0.24 -1.90
CA ARG A 12 -2.79 0.80 -1.20
C ARG A 12 -3.33 1.07 0.20
N MET A 13 -4.64 1.19 0.34
CA MET A 13 -5.27 1.44 1.63
C MET A 13 -5.15 0.23 2.57
N HIS A 14 -5.19 -1.00 2.05
CA HIS A 14 -4.92 -2.20 2.84
C HIS A 14 -3.46 -2.26 3.30
N ALA A 15 -2.52 -1.98 2.39
CA ALA A 15 -1.10 -1.90 2.71
C ALA A 15 -0.83 -0.86 3.82
N ALA A 16 -1.45 0.31 3.74
CA ALA A 16 -1.31 1.35 4.76
C ALA A 16 -1.69 0.86 6.16
N ARG A 17 -2.83 0.17 6.28
CA ARG A 17 -3.31 -0.38 7.56
C ARG A 17 -2.35 -1.43 8.13
N LEU A 18 -1.77 -2.27 7.28
CA LEU A 18 -0.80 -3.28 7.73
C LEU A 18 0.51 -2.63 8.18
N LEU A 19 0.99 -1.65 7.42
CA LEU A 19 2.22 -0.92 7.75
C LEU A 19 2.09 -0.14 9.07
N GLU A 20 0.95 0.50 9.33
CA GLU A 20 0.67 1.18 10.60
C GLU A 20 0.58 0.21 11.79
N LYS A 21 0.20 -1.05 11.55
CA LYS A 21 0.25 -2.12 12.55
C LYS A 21 1.66 -2.68 12.78
N GLY A 22 2.66 -2.17 12.06
CA GLY A 22 4.06 -2.63 12.16
C GLY A 22 4.36 -3.88 11.33
N VAL A 23 3.45 -4.31 10.43
CA VAL A 23 3.69 -5.47 9.56
C VAL A 23 4.84 -5.15 8.60
N PRO A 24 5.85 -6.04 8.45
CA PRO A 24 6.97 -5.82 7.54
C PRO A 24 6.52 -5.69 6.07
N GLN A 25 7.16 -4.79 5.31
CA GLN A 25 6.82 -4.55 3.89
C GLN A 25 6.85 -5.81 3.01
N ALA A 26 7.74 -6.77 3.33
CA ALA A 26 7.84 -8.04 2.61
C ALA A 26 6.62 -8.94 2.83
N GLU A 27 6.02 -8.91 4.02
CA GLU A 27 4.82 -9.66 4.35
C GLU A 27 3.58 -9.00 3.73
N VAL A 28 3.49 -7.68 3.80
CA VAL A 28 2.45 -6.88 3.10
C VAL A 28 2.46 -7.17 1.59
N ALA A 29 3.64 -7.27 0.97
CA ALA A 29 3.78 -7.59 -0.44
C ALA A 29 3.22 -8.99 -0.79
N ARG A 30 3.52 -9.99 0.06
CA ARG A 30 3.01 -11.37 -0.09
C ARG A 30 1.50 -11.43 0.09
N GLU A 31 0.96 -10.77 1.10
CA GLU A 31 -0.49 -10.75 1.40
C GLU A 31 -1.29 -10.09 0.26
N LEU A 32 -0.76 -9.01 -0.33
CA LEU A 32 -1.45 -8.26 -1.36
C LEU A 32 -1.14 -8.72 -2.79
N GLY A 33 -0.24 -9.69 -2.97
CA GLY A 33 0.19 -10.17 -4.28
C GLY A 33 0.87 -9.09 -5.13
N VAL A 34 1.61 -8.18 -4.51
CA VAL A 34 2.33 -7.08 -5.19
C VAL A 34 3.83 -7.16 -4.93
N SER A 35 4.61 -6.40 -5.69
CA SER A 35 6.06 -6.36 -5.49
C SER A 35 6.43 -5.59 -4.21
N ARG A 36 7.57 -5.94 -3.60
CA ARG A 36 8.11 -5.20 -2.44
C ARG A 36 8.40 -3.74 -2.80
N GLN A 37 8.78 -3.46 -4.05
CA GLN A 37 9.03 -2.11 -4.57
C GLN A 37 7.75 -1.26 -4.53
N SER A 38 6.60 -1.84 -4.89
CA SER A 38 5.30 -1.14 -4.77
C SER A 38 4.98 -0.79 -3.32
N VAL A 39 5.18 -1.74 -2.39
CA VAL A 39 4.93 -1.50 -0.96
C VAL A 39 5.88 -0.45 -0.40
N SER A 40 7.16 -0.46 -0.79
CA SER A 40 8.14 0.55 -0.38
C SER A 40 7.76 1.95 -0.86
N ALA A 41 7.28 2.08 -2.10
CA ALA A 41 6.76 3.36 -2.61
C ALA A 41 5.55 3.84 -1.80
N TRP A 42 4.64 2.94 -1.44
CA TRP A 42 3.48 3.27 -0.62
C TRP A 42 3.87 3.64 0.81
N ALA A 43 4.82 2.94 1.42
CA ALA A 43 5.32 3.26 2.75
C ALA A 43 5.98 4.65 2.79
N LYS A 44 6.76 5.00 1.77
CA LYS A 44 7.34 6.35 1.63
C LYS A 44 6.24 7.42 1.53
N LYS A 45 5.24 7.21 0.68
CA LYS A 45 4.09 8.12 0.55
C LYS A 45 3.29 8.24 1.84
N LEU A 46 3.05 7.12 2.53
CA LEU A 46 2.36 7.09 3.81
C LEU A 46 3.12 7.89 4.88
N GLY A 47 4.45 7.79 4.92
CA GLY A 47 5.28 8.55 5.85
C GLY A 47 5.35 10.05 5.53
N ALA A 48 5.23 10.44 4.25
CA ALA A 48 5.33 11.83 3.82
C ALA A 48 3.98 12.57 3.84
N GLU A 49 2.90 11.92 3.40
CA GLU A 49 1.60 12.53 3.11
C GLU A 49 0.45 11.87 3.89
N GLY A 50 0.76 10.90 4.75
CA GLY A 50 -0.26 10.09 5.43
C GLY A 50 -1.07 9.25 4.45
N ARG A 51 -2.26 8.80 4.89
CA ARG A 51 -3.15 7.98 4.08
C ARG A 51 -3.73 8.72 2.87
N GLU A 52 -3.74 10.06 2.88
CA GLU A 52 -4.24 10.88 1.77
C GLU A 52 -3.38 10.74 0.51
N GLY A 53 -2.06 10.59 0.66
CA GLY A 53 -1.14 10.35 -0.47
C GLY A 53 -1.29 8.98 -1.16
N LEU A 54 -2.14 8.11 -0.61
CA LEU A 54 -2.42 6.77 -1.15
C LEU A 54 -3.77 6.66 -1.87
N LYS A 55 -4.59 7.71 -1.84
CA LYS A 55 -5.85 7.79 -2.59
C LYS A 55 -5.62 7.84 -4.10
#